data_AF-A0A968A8J2-F1
#
_entry.id   AF-A0A968A8J2-F1
#
_cell.length_a   1.000
_cell.length_b   1.000
_cell.length_c   1.000
_cell.angle_alpha   90.00
_cell.angle_beta   90.00
_cell.angle_gamma   90.00
#
_symmetry.space_group_name_H-M   'P 1'
#
loop_
_entity.id
_entity.type
_entity.pdbx_description
1 polymer ?
#
loop_
_entity_poly.entity_id
_entity_poly.type
_entity_poly.pdbx_seq_one_letter_code
_entity_poly.pdbx_strand_id
1 'polypeptide(L)'
;DPPHYAVDTVNILHTKFPEAELFYLMGGDSLEDLPNWYHPEDFLKACDGIAVMHRLGSDTDLSELEAILPGVTEKTYLVNAP
;
A
#
# COMPACT_ATOMS: atom_id res chain seq x y z
N ASP A 1 11.20 22.94 2.51
CA ASP A 1 10.01 22.34 1.88
C ASP A 1 9.27 21.45 2.86
N PRO A 2 7.93 21.40 2.79
CA PRO A 2 7.15 20.44 3.56
C PRO A 2 7.47 18.99 3.10
N PRO A 3 7.18 17.98 3.94
CA PRO A 3 7.33 16.58 3.54
C PRO A 3 6.43 16.24 2.35
N HIS A 4 6.83 15.23 1.58
CA HIS A 4 6.02 14.65 0.50
C HIS A 4 5.36 13.36 0.99
N TYR A 5 4.05 13.24 0.76
CA TYR A 5 3.28 12.08 1.21
C TYR A 5 3.02 11.08 0.07
N ALA A 6 2.92 9.81 0.43
CA ALA A 6 2.68 8.73 -0.53
C ALA A 6 1.33 8.90 -1.25
N VAL A 7 0.28 9.31 -0.54
CA VAL A 7 -1.05 9.58 -1.10
C VAL A 7 -1.01 10.64 -2.20
N ASP A 8 -0.26 11.72 -2.01
CA ASP A 8 -0.11 12.78 -3.02
C ASP A 8 0.60 12.25 -4.25
N THR A 9 1.64 11.43 -4.05
CA THR A 9 2.41 10.83 -5.13
C THR A 9 1.54 9.93 -6.01
N VAL A 10 0.73 9.05 -5.40
CA VAL A 10 -0.17 8.14 -6.12
C VAL A 10 -1.23 8.93 -6.91
N ASN A 11 -1.85 9.95 -6.30
CA ASN A 11 -2.83 10.81 -6.99
C ASN A 11 -2.22 11.58 -8.18
N ILE A 12 -1.00 12.09 -8.04
CA ILE A 12 -0.28 12.76 -9.12
C ILE A 12 0.01 11.78 -10.26
N LEU A 13 0.39 10.55 -9.95
CA LEU A 13 0.64 9.53 -10.96
C LEU A 13 -0.63 9.09 -11.68
N HIS A 14 -1.75 8.91 -10.98
CA HIS A 14 -3.04 8.64 -11.62
C HIS A 14 -3.47 9.75 -12.58
N THR A 15 -3.25 11.01 -12.19
CA THR A 15 -3.54 12.16 -13.08
C THR A 15 -2.69 12.12 -14.35
N LYS A 16 -1.44 11.66 -14.25
CA LYS A 16 -0.51 11.57 -15.39
C LYS A 16 -0.75 10.34 -16.27
N PHE A 17 -1.24 9.25 -15.67
CA PHE A 17 -1.42 7.96 -16.32
C PHE A 17 -2.82 7.40 -16.01
N PRO A 18 -3.90 8.03 -16.51
CA PRO A 18 -5.27 7.69 -16.13
C PRO A 18 -5.72 6.28 -16.54
N GLU A 19 -5.06 5.68 -17.53
CA GLU A 19 -5.36 4.34 -18.03
C GLU A 19 -4.45 3.25 -17.43
N ALA A 20 -3.50 3.62 -16.57
CA ALA A 20 -2.57 2.69 -15.97
C ALA A 20 -3.09 2.19 -14.62
N GLU A 21 -2.93 0.90 -14.36
CA GLU A 21 -3.04 0.36 -13.02
C GLU A 21 -1.75 0.64 -12.23
N LEU A 22 -1.88 1.28 -11.06
CA LEU A 22 -0.76 1.68 -10.23
C LEU A 22 -0.65 0.80 -8.98
N PHE A 23 0.46 0.08 -8.91
CA PHE A 23 0.82 -0.75 -7.76
C PHE A 23 1.91 -0.08 -6.94
N TYR A 24 1.64 0.16 -5.66
CA TYR A 24 2.64 0.71 -4.73
C TYR A 24 3.48 -0.42 -4.14
N LEU A 25 4.79 -0.41 -4.39
CA LEU A 25 5.71 -1.42 -3.86
C LEU A 25 6.21 -1.00 -2.46
N MET A 26 6.04 -1.88 -1.47
CA MET A 26 6.53 -1.69 -0.11
C MET A 26 6.98 -3.01 0.55
N GLY A 27 7.59 -2.93 1.73
CA GLY A 27 7.92 -4.10 2.56
C GLY A 27 6.84 -4.40 3.59
N GLY A 28 6.90 -5.59 4.21
CA GLY A 28 5.97 -6.01 5.28
C GLY A 28 5.89 -5.01 6.44
N ASP A 29 7.03 -4.55 6.96
CA ASP A 29 7.08 -3.57 8.07
C ASP A 29 6.32 -2.27 7.73
N SER A 30 6.36 -1.83 6.46
CA SER A 30 5.62 -0.64 6.00
C SER A 30 4.12 -0.90 5.83
N LEU A 31 3.74 -2.13 5.47
CA LEU A 31 2.34 -2.54 5.42
C LEU A 31 1.74 -2.58 6.83
N GLU A 32 2.49 -3.11 7.80
CA GLU A 32 2.09 -3.15 9.21
C GLU A 32 1.92 -1.73 9.79
N ASP A 33 2.80 -0.79 9.43
CA ASP A 33 2.74 0.60 9.87
C ASP A 33 1.76 1.47 9.05
N LEU A 34 1.16 0.93 8.00
CA LEU A 34 0.29 1.68 7.08
C LEU A 34 -0.83 2.47 7.79
N PRO A 35 -1.51 1.95 8.84
CA PRO A 35 -2.54 2.72 9.55
C PRO A 35 -2.05 4.02 10.19
N ASN A 36 -0.73 4.15 10.42
CA ASN A 36 -0.12 5.34 11.00
C ASN A 36 0.36 6.34 9.93
N TRP A 37 0.21 6.03 8.65
CA TRP A 37 0.60 6.93 7.57
C TRP A 37 -0.32 8.15 7.49
N TYR A 38 0.14 9.17 6.74
CA TYR A 38 -0.68 10.34 6.47
C TYR A 38 -1.83 9.99 5.50
N HIS A 39 -3.07 10.11 5.98
CA HIS A 39 -4.31 9.74 5.28
C HIS A 39 -4.29 8.31 4.70
N PRO A 40 -4.24 7.28 5.55
CA PRO A 40 -4.02 5.89 5.13
C PRO A 40 -5.20 5.35 4.31
N GLU A 41 -6.43 5.75 4.64
CA GLU A 41 -7.62 5.39 3.85
C GLU A 41 -7.59 5.99 2.45
N ASP A 42 -7.16 7.24 2.30
CA ASP A 42 -7.10 7.90 1.01
C ASP A 42 -5.95 7.34 0.17
N PHE A 43 -4.82 7.02 0.80
CA PHE A 43 -3.74 6.27 0.17
C PHE A 43 -4.25 4.91 -0.36
N LEU A 44 -4.96 4.16 0.48
CA LEU A 44 -5.48 2.84 0.10
C LEU A 44 -6.48 2.94 -1.07
N LYS A 45 -7.40 3.91 -1.03
CA LYS A 45 -8.37 4.16 -2.11
C LYS A 45 -7.68 4.57 -3.41
N ALA A 46 -6.60 5.34 -3.30
CA ALA A 46 -5.85 5.82 -4.46
C ALA A 46 -4.99 4.72 -5.12
N CYS A 47 -4.65 3.63 -4.42
CA CYS A 47 -3.89 2.54 -5.03
C CYS A 47 -4.80 1.53 -5.75
N ASP A 48 -4.41 1.09 -6.93
CA ASP A 48 -5.04 -0.08 -7.55
C ASP A 48 -4.60 -1.36 -6.84
N GLY A 49 -3.34 -1.41 -6.42
CA GLY A 49 -2.79 -2.47 -5.58
C GLY A 49 -1.56 -2.04 -4.77
N ILE A 50 -1.20 -2.86 -3.79
CA ILE A 50 -0.03 -2.73 -2.93
C ILE A 50 0.77 -4.01 -3.07
N ALA A 51 1.92 -3.91 -3.73
CA ALA A 51 2.85 -5.03 -3.87
C ALA A 51 3.74 -5.08 -2.62
N VAL A 52 3.71 -6.20 -1.90
CA VAL A 52 4.47 -6.37 -0.66
C VAL A 52 5.56 -7.40 -0.87
N MET A 53 6.82 -6.97 -0.80
CA MET A 53 7.94 -7.90 -0.84
C MET A 53 8.03 -8.65 0.49
N HIS A 54 7.86 -9.96 0.40
CA HIS A 54 7.85 -10.83 1.55
C HIS A 54 9.27 -11.33 1.90
N ARG A 55 9.63 -11.33 3.20
CA ARG A 55 10.84 -11.99 3.70
C ARG A 55 10.53 -13.46 3.97
N LEU A 56 11.36 -14.38 3.47
CA LEU A 56 11.22 -15.82 3.74
C LEU A 56 11.09 -16.08 5.26
N GLY A 57 9.96 -16.65 5.68
CA GLY A 57 9.72 -17.12 7.04
C GLY A 57 8.74 -16.33 7.92
N SER A 58 8.18 -15.21 7.45
CA SER A 58 6.98 -14.61 8.05
C SER A 58 5.72 -15.20 7.40
N ASP A 59 4.60 -15.32 8.11
CA ASP A 59 3.28 -15.38 7.49
C ASP A 59 2.63 -14.05 7.88
N THR A 60 2.28 -13.22 6.90
CA THR A 60 1.61 -11.94 7.19
C THR A 60 0.12 -12.22 7.36
N ASP A 61 -0.35 -12.31 8.60
CA ASP A 61 -1.78 -12.31 8.90
C ASP A 61 -2.34 -10.89 8.78
N LEU A 62 -3.13 -10.65 7.73
CA LEU A 62 -3.73 -9.34 7.45
C LEU A 62 -5.03 -9.11 8.21
N SER A 63 -5.53 -10.08 8.99
CA SER A 63 -6.85 -9.98 9.64
C SER A 63 -6.95 -8.80 10.61
N GLU A 64 -5.89 -8.55 11.38
CA GLU A 64 -5.83 -7.38 12.28
C GLU A 64 -5.75 -6.08 11.49
N LEU A 65 -4.96 -6.06 10.41
CA LEU A 65 -4.80 -4.88 9.57
C LEU A 65 -6.11 -4.54 8.84
N GLU A 66 -6.83 -5.53 8.34
CA GLU A 66 -8.16 -5.39 7.71
C GLU A 66 -9.20 -4.82 8.67
N ALA A 67 -9.15 -5.19 9.95
CA ALA A 67 -10.05 -4.65 10.95
C ALA A 67 -9.80 -3.14 11.23
N ILE A 68 -8.56 -2.68 11.07
CA ILE A 68 -8.15 -1.29 11.29
C ILE A 68 -8.30 -0.45 10.02
N LEU A 69 -7.95 -1.02 8.87
CA LEU A 69 -7.96 -0.37 7.56
C LEU A 69 -8.70 -1.28 6.56
N PRO A 70 -10.04 -1.23 6.53
CA PRO A 70 -10.84 -2.09 5.66
C PRO A 70 -10.53 -1.93 4.17
N GLY A 71 -10.42 -3.04 3.46
CA GLY A 71 -10.06 -3.13 2.04
C GLY A 71 -8.56 -3.34 1.79
N VAL A 72 -7.71 -3.29 2.82
CA VAL A 72 -6.26 -3.49 2.66
C VAL A 72 -5.91 -4.89 2.19
N THR A 73 -6.65 -5.90 2.61
CA THR A 73 -6.44 -7.29 2.19
C THR A 73 -6.69 -7.45 0.70
N GLU A 74 -7.79 -6.86 0.19
CA GLU A 74 -8.14 -6.90 -1.24
C GLU A 74 -7.07 -6.24 -2.10
N LYS A 75 -6.46 -5.17 -1.58
CA LYS A 75 -5.44 -4.41 -2.29
C LYS A 75 -4.03 -4.99 -2.14
N THR A 76 -3.80 -6.01 -1.31
CA THR A 76 -2.45 -6.51 -1.02
C THR A 76 -2.05 -7.68 -1.92
N TYR A 77 -0.89 -7.56 -2.56
CA TYR A 77 -0.30 -8.55 -3.45
C TYR A 77 1.08 -8.97 -2.93
N LEU A 78 1.20 -10.20 -2.45
CA LEU A 78 2.48 -10.73 -1.98
C LEU A 78 3.39 -11.04 -3.18
N VAL A 79 4.58 -10.46 -3.18
CA VAL A 79 5.59 -10.66 -4.22
C VAL A 79 6.77 -11.42 -3.62
N ASN A 80 7.09 -12.56 -4.24
CA ASN A 80 8.28 -13.33 -3.89
C ASN A 80 9.52 -12.65 -4.49
N ALA A 81 10.51 -12.37 -3.64
CA ALA A 81 11.85 -12.05 -4.14
C ALA A 81 12.47 -13.32 -4.78
N PRO A 82 13.19 -13.20 -5.91
CA PRO A 82 13.91 -14.30 -6.52
C PRO A 82 15.07 -14.83 -5.65
#